data_AF-A0A7K4SBM8-F1
#
_entry.id   AF-A0A7K4SBM8-F1
#
_cell.length_a   1.000
_cell.length_b   1.000
_cell.length_c   1.000
_cell.angle_alpha   90.00
_cell.angle_beta   90.00
_cell.angle_gamma   90.00
#
_symmetry.space_group_name_H-M   'P 1'
#
loop_
_entity.id
_entity.type
_entity.pdbx_description
1 polymer ?
#
loop_
_entity_poly.entity_id
_entity_poly.type
_entity_poly.pdbx_seq_one_letter_code
_entity_poly.pdbx_strand_id
1 'polypeptide(L)'
;MAPLRRLLLCLCLPLLLPPPAAPAPGPRTDWVACRSLSRELSRLVAALKEPHRVLEETQLSEEDPKNWPPRIRCSDACDPSTLDTNNTRCLQRILQGLQHYRDLLGSDIFTARRLPRLEATLDQLLGLVQVRGWGAGGAAGQSPDLPDPPIPQQEHSRPPQRSLVPSETWAHPLLQRLALQRLQSFAAIMSRVFTHSAS
;
A
#
# COMPACT_ATOMS: atom_id res chain seq x y z
N MET A 1 -7.03 46.00 -48.00
CA MET A 1 -5.77 45.55 -47.33
C MET A 1 -6.03 45.01 -45.92
N ALA A 2 -6.88 44.00 -45.77
CA ALA A 2 -7.25 43.41 -44.48
C ALA A 2 -7.05 41.88 -44.31
N PRO A 3 -6.84 41.04 -45.36
CA PRO A 3 -6.79 39.59 -45.15
C PRO A 3 -5.43 39.07 -44.66
N LEU A 4 -4.33 39.75 -45.02
CA LEU A 4 -2.95 39.36 -44.66
C LEU A 4 -2.68 39.46 -43.16
N ARG A 5 -3.30 40.42 -42.47
CA ARG A 5 -3.11 40.67 -41.03
C ARG A 5 -3.80 39.60 -40.17
N ARG A 6 -4.90 39.01 -40.67
CA ARG A 6 -5.58 37.88 -40.03
C ARG A 6 -4.81 36.57 -40.23
N LEU A 7 -4.23 36.34 -41.41
CA LEU A 7 -3.37 35.17 -41.66
C LEU A 7 -2.12 35.18 -40.77
N LEU A 8 -1.49 36.34 -40.58
CA LEU A 8 -0.31 36.47 -39.72
C LEU A 8 -0.65 36.18 -38.24
N LEU A 9 -1.80 36.65 -37.75
CA LEU A 9 -2.25 36.39 -36.37
C LEU A 9 -2.58 34.90 -36.13
N CYS A 10 -3.13 34.20 -37.12
CA CYS A 10 -3.41 32.77 -37.03
C CYS A 10 -2.14 31.90 -37.06
N LEU A 11 -1.08 32.34 -37.76
CA LEU A 11 0.18 31.60 -37.85
C LEU A 11 1.08 31.80 -36.62
N CYS A 12 0.92 32.91 -35.88
CA CYS A 12 1.72 33.20 -34.67
C CYS A 12 1.12 32.59 -33.38
N LEU A 13 -0.17 32.23 -33.37
CA LEU A 13 -0.83 31.62 -32.21
C LEU A 13 -0.23 30.27 -31.74
N PRO A 14 0.22 29.34 -32.61
CA PRO A 14 0.82 28.09 -32.15
C PRO A 14 2.22 28.26 -31.52
N LEU A 15 2.89 29.41 -31.67
CA LEU A 15 4.22 29.65 -31.10
C LEU A 15 4.21 30.18 -29.65
N LEU A 16 3.04 30.63 -29.15
CA LEU A 16 2.89 31.06 -27.75
C LEU A 16 2.33 29.97 -26.84
N LEU A 17 2.01 28.77 -27.38
CA LEU A 17 1.54 27.68 -26.55
C LEU A 17 2.74 27.00 -25.88
N PRO A 18 2.88 27.08 -24.54
CA PRO A 18 3.95 26.38 -23.85
C PRO A 18 3.83 24.88 -24.16
N PRO A 19 4.96 24.18 -24.40
CA PRO A 19 4.93 22.74 -24.60
C PRO A 19 4.23 22.09 -23.39
N PRO A 20 3.43 21.02 -23.60
CA PRO A 20 2.82 20.31 -22.48
C PRO A 20 3.92 19.96 -21.50
N ALA A 21 3.85 20.54 -20.30
CA ALA A 21 4.83 20.31 -19.25
C ALA A 21 5.01 18.80 -19.12
N ALA A 22 6.23 18.32 -19.33
CA ALA A 22 6.55 16.93 -19.10
C ALA A 22 6.03 16.58 -17.69
N PRO A 23 5.34 15.43 -17.50
CA PRO A 23 4.81 15.07 -16.20
C PRO A 23 5.96 15.16 -15.21
N ALA A 24 5.83 16.06 -14.24
CA ALA A 24 6.80 16.21 -13.18
C ALA A 24 7.12 14.81 -12.64
N PRO A 25 8.41 14.47 -12.40
CA PRO A 25 8.74 13.18 -11.80
C PRO A 25 7.86 13.03 -10.58
N GLY A 26 6.95 12.05 -10.66
CA GLY A 26 5.99 11.81 -9.59
C GLY A 26 6.74 11.63 -8.28
N PRO A 27 6.10 11.93 -7.14
CA PRO A 27 6.76 11.82 -5.87
C PRO A 27 7.40 10.41 -5.76
N ARG A 28 8.67 10.39 -5.34
CA ARG A 28 9.48 9.17 -5.29
C ARG A 28 9.38 8.61 -3.88
N THR A 29 9.32 7.30 -3.75
CA THR A 29 9.43 6.62 -2.46
C THR A 29 10.68 7.10 -1.71
N ASP A 30 10.49 7.64 -0.51
CA ASP A 30 11.60 8.00 0.38
C ASP A 30 12.11 6.73 1.07
N TRP A 31 13.08 6.09 0.44
CA TRP A 31 13.66 4.83 0.91
C TRP A 31 14.33 4.96 2.28
N VAL A 32 14.92 6.12 2.60
CA VAL A 32 15.59 6.34 3.88
C VAL A 32 14.58 6.44 5.01
N ALA A 33 13.48 7.18 4.80
CA ALA A 33 12.38 7.24 5.76
C ALA A 33 11.70 5.88 5.94
N CYS A 34 11.41 5.17 4.83
CA CYS A 34 10.86 3.81 4.86
C CYS A 34 11.75 2.82 5.62
N ARG A 35 13.08 2.89 5.44
CA ARG A 35 14.05 2.07 6.18
C ARG A 35 14.00 2.37 7.68
N SER A 36 14.00 3.64 8.07
CA SER A 36 13.95 4.03 9.48
C SER A 36 12.65 3.56 10.15
N LEU A 37 11.50 3.79 9.51
CA LEU A 37 10.20 3.40 10.06
C LEU A 37 9.98 1.88 10.08
N SER A 38 10.48 1.14 9.09
CA SER A 38 10.39 -0.32 9.11
C SER A 38 11.22 -0.97 10.22
N ARG A 39 12.34 -0.36 10.60
CA ARG A 39 13.13 -0.78 11.77
C ARG A 39 12.40 -0.49 13.07
N GLU A 40 11.79 0.70 13.19
CA GLU A 40 10.96 1.03 14.35
C GLU A 40 9.76 0.09 14.46
N LEU A 41 9.08 -0.20 13.34
CA LEU A 41 8.01 -1.19 13.30
C LEU A 41 8.47 -2.55 13.83
N SER A 42 9.61 -3.04 13.33
CA SER A 42 10.19 -4.33 13.76
C SER A 42 10.50 -4.33 15.27
N ARG A 43 11.02 -3.21 15.80
CA ARG A 43 11.31 -3.03 17.23
C ARG A 43 10.03 -3.05 18.07
N LEU A 44 8.99 -2.33 17.64
CA LEU A 44 7.70 -2.28 18.32
C LEU A 44 7.05 -3.66 18.39
N VAL A 45 7.01 -4.38 17.27
CA VAL A 45 6.41 -5.72 17.20
C VAL A 45 7.19 -6.72 18.05
N ALA A 46 8.54 -6.65 18.05
CA ALA A 46 9.37 -7.50 18.89
C ALA A 46 9.14 -7.26 20.39
N ALA A 47 8.91 -6.00 20.80
CA ALA A 47 8.60 -5.65 22.20
C ALA A 47 7.22 -6.16 22.65
N LEU A 48 6.31 -6.44 21.73
CA LEU A 48 5.00 -7.03 22.02
C LEU A 48 5.03 -8.55 22.16
N LYS A 49 6.17 -9.20 21.85
CA LYS A 49 6.32 -10.64 21.97
C LYS A 49 6.35 -11.04 23.45
N GLU A 50 5.34 -11.80 23.88
CA GLU A 50 5.35 -12.40 25.22
C GLU A 50 6.43 -13.50 25.32
N PRO A 51 7.12 -13.63 26.48
CA PRO A 51 8.04 -14.73 26.73
C PRO A 51 7.25 -16.05 26.64
N HIS A 52 7.64 -16.90 25.69
CA HIS A 52 6.95 -18.15 25.38
C HIS A 52 6.74 -19.02 26.63
N ARG A 53 5.48 -19.26 27.00
CA ARG A 53 5.11 -20.54 27.61
C ARG A 53 4.66 -21.46 26.50
N VAL A 54 5.47 -22.50 26.26
CA VAL A 54 5.21 -23.75 25.54
C VAL A 54 3.75 -23.92 25.10
N LEU A 55 3.35 -23.20 24.05
CA LEU A 55 2.36 -23.69 23.11
C LEU A 55 3.18 -23.90 21.86
N GLU A 56 3.72 -25.12 21.81
CA GLU A 56 4.25 -25.70 20.59
C GLU A 56 3.22 -25.45 19.49
N GLU A 57 3.74 -25.09 18.34
CA GLU A 57 3.05 -24.64 17.14
C GLU A 57 2.17 -25.79 16.62
N THR A 58 1.04 -26.04 17.29
CA THR A 58 -0.07 -26.79 16.71
C THR A 58 -0.41 -26.03 15.46
N GLN A 59 0.04 -26.53 14.31
CA GLN A 59 -0.27 -25.98 13.01
C GLN A 59 -1.78 -25.95 12.92
N LEU A 60 -2.37 -24.81 13.26
CA LEU A 60 -3.76 -24.51 12.99
C LEU A 60 -3.87 -24.67 11.47
N SER A 61 -4.40 -25.83 11.08
CA SER A 61 -4.70 -26.23 9.71
C SER A 61 -5.13 -24.99 8.97
N GLU A 62 -4.36 -24.58 7.95
CA GLU A 62 -4.48 -23.30 7.24
C GLU A 62 -5.95 -22.83 7.13
N GLU A 63 -6.43 -22.13 8.17
CA GLU A 63 -7.81 -21.67 8.21
C GLU A 63 -7.95 -20.56 7.17
N ASP A 64 -9.10 -20.61 6.49
CA ASP A 64 -9.44 -19.91 5.24
C ASP A 64 -8.47 -18.76 4.87
N PRO A 65 -7.59 -18.96 3.85
CA PRO A 65 -6.59 -17.98 3.45
C PRO A 65 -7.16 -16.62 3.02
N LYS A 66 -8.48 -16.49 2.87
CA LYS A 66 -9.15 -15.26 2.48
C LYS A 66 -9.10 -14.15 3.53
N ASN A 67 -9.06 -14.50 4.83
CA ASN A 67 -9.17 -13.54 5.94
C ASN A 67 -7.87 -13.30 6.71
N TRP A 68 -6.84 -14.12 6.48
CA TRP A 68 -5.58 -14.03 7.21
C TRP A 68 -4.60 -13.04 6.56
N PRO A 69 -3.84 -12.23 7.33
CA PRO A 69 -2.93 -11.24 6.78
C PRO A 69 -2.00 -11.72 5.66
N PRO A 70 -1.86 -10.90 4.61
CA PRO A 70 -1.07 -11.23 3.44
C PRO A 70 0.41 -11.39 3.80
N ARG A 71 0.99 -12.53 3.38
CA ARG A 71 2.44 -12.78 3.45
C ARG A 71 3.14 -12.29 2.19
N ILE A 72 4.39 -11.86 2.30
CA ILE A 72 5.25 -11.65 1.13
C ILE A 72 5.75 -13.03 0.67
N ARG A 73 5.38 -13.44 -0.54
CA ARG A 73 5.73 -14.72 -1.17
C ARG A 73 6.93 -14.54 -2.10
N CYS A 74 7.54 -15.65 -2.48
CA CYS A 74 8.60 -15.67 -3.49
C CYS A 74 8.13 -15.10 -4.84
N SER A 75 6.85 -15.25 -5.19
CA SER A 75 6.25 -14.71 -6.42
C SER A 75 6.10 -13.19 -6.45
N ASP A 76 6.25 -12.54 -5.30
CA ASP A 76 5.99 -11.09 -5.16
C ASP A 76 7.21 -10.24 -5.59
N ALA A 77 8.29 -10.89 -6.05
CA ALA A 77 9.47 -10.25 -6.65
C ALA A 77 10.18 -9.26 -5.71
N CYS A 78 10.25 -9.62 -4.43
CA CYS A 78 10.99 -8.87 -3.40
C CYS A 78 12.43 -9.36 -3.22
N ASP A 79 12.97 -10.13 -4.17
CA ASP A 79 14.38 -10.51 -4.21
C ASP A 79 15.27 -9.31 -4.64
N PRO A 80 16.52 -9.24 -4.17
CA PRO A 80 17.42 -8.11 -4.48
C PRO A 80 17.57 -7.84 -5.99
N SER A 81 17.74 -8.89 -6.80
CA SER A 81 17.90 -8.77 -8.26
C SER A 81 16.72 -8.06 -8.93
N THR A 82 15.49 -8.36 -8.51
CA THR A 82 14.30 -7.71 -9.09
C THR A 82 14.09 -6.32 -8.52
N LEU A 83 14.47 -6.05 -7.28
CA LEU A 83 14.35 -4.71 -6.69
C LEU A 83 15.21 -3.67 -7.41
N ASP A 84 16.37 -4.07 -7.95
CA ASP A 84 17.28 -3.19 -8.70
C ASP A 84 16.69 -2.75 -10.06
N THR A 85 15.84 -3.58 -10.67
CA THR A 85 15.28 -3.32 -12.00
C THR A 85 13.82 -2.89 -11.99
N ASN A 86 12.97 -3.52 -11.18
CA ASN A 86 11.54 -3.24 -11.11
C ASN A 86 10.95 -3.64 -9.75
N ASN A 87 10.83 -2.67 -8.85
CA ASN A 87 10.28 -2.84 -7.51
C ASN A 87 8.74 -2.77 -7.43
N THR A 88 8.03 -2.55 -8.54
CA THR A 88 6.59 -2.25 -8.55
C THR A 88 5.76 -3.34 -7.87
N ARG A 89 5.98 -4.61 -8.25
CA ARG A 89 5.22 -5.75 -7.70
C ARG A 89 5.48 -5.94 -6.21
N CYS A 90 6.74 -5.85 -5.79
CA CYS A 90 7.09 -5.96 -4.39
C CYS A 90 6.46 -4.85 -3.55
N LEU A 91 6.55 -3.59 -4.01
CA LEU A 91 5.97 -2.44 -3.32
C LEU A 91 4.44 -2.52 -3.24
N GLN A 92 3.76 -2.98 -4.29
CA GLN A 92 2.31 -3.23 -4.26
C GLN A 92 1.95 -4.23 -3.17
N ARG A 93 2.74 -5.30 -3.04
CA ARG A 93 2.52 -6.31 -2.01
C ARG A 93 2.74 -5.76 -0.60
N ILE A 94 3.78 -4.95 -0.42
CA ILE A 94 4.06 -4.26 0.85
C ILE A 94 2.90 -3.33 1.19
N LEU A 95 2.42 -2.50 0.27
CA LEU A 95 1.28 -1.61 0.49
C LEU A 95 0.01 -2.38 0.88
N GLN A 96 -0.29 -3.47 0.18
CA GLN A 96 -1.42 -4.32 0.51
C GLN A 96 -1.30 -4.89 1.94
N GLY A 97 -0.11 -5.31 2.34
CA GLY A 97 0.13 -5.83 3.68
C GLY A 97 0.02 -4.77 4.76
N LEU A 98 0.65 -3.61 4.56
CA LEU A 98 0.55 -2.48 5.48
C LEU A 98 -0.91 -2.06 5.70
N GLN A 99 -1.68 -1.91 4.63
CA GLN A 99 -3.10 -1.56 4.70
C GLN A 99 -3.89 -2.61 5.49
N HIS A 100 -3.67 -3.89 5.19
CA HIS A 100 -4.37 -4.96 5.89
C HIS A 100 -4.05 -4.99 7.39
N TYR A 101 -2.78 -4.81 7.78
CA TYR A 101 -2.42 -4.76 9.20
C TYR A 101 -2.95 -3.52 9.90
N ARG A 102 -3.00 -2.37 9.22
CA ARG A 102 -3.67 -1.16 9.74
C ARG A 102 -5.12 -1.48 10.05
N ASP A 103 -5.85 -2.04 9.09
CA ASP A 103 -7.27 -2.37 9.25
C ASP A 103 -7.50 -3.41 10.34
N LEU A 104 -6.65 -4.44 10.41
CA LEU A 104 -6.68 -5.46 11.46
C LEU A 104 -6.48 -4.87 12.86
N LEU A 105 -5.55 -3.94 13.03
CA LEU A 105 -5.29 -3.29 14.33
C LEU A 105 -6.42 -2.35 14.78
N GLY A 106 -7.30 -1.91 13.88
CA GLY A 106 -8.53 -1.20 14.24
C GLY A 106 -9.79 -2.05 14.21
N SER A 107 -9.68 -3.36 14.03
CA SER A 107 -10.82 -4.28 14.12
C SER A 107 -11.20 -4.55 15.58
N ASP A 108 -12.33 -5.25 15.76
CA ASP A 108 -12.79 -5.77 17.04
C ASP A 108 -11.72 -6.59 17.77
N ILE A 109 -10.87 -7.31 17.03
CA ILE A 109 -9.79 -8.16 17.57
C ILE A 109 -8.84 -7.38 18.49
N PHE A 110 -8.57 -6.10 18.23
CA PHE A 110 -7.62 -5.28 18.99
C PHE A 110 -8.28 -4.17 19.83
N THR A 111 -9.62 -4.15 19.92
CA THR A 111 -10.35 -3.10 20.67
C THR A 111 -9.95 -3.02 22.14
N ALA A 112 -9.80 -4.16 22.81
CA ALA A 112 -9.38 -4.22 24.22
C ALA A 112 -7.90 -3.89 24.46
N ARG A 113 -7.06 -3.94 23.43
CA ARG A 113 -5.61 -3.67 23.50
C ARG A 113 -5.16 -2.86 22.29
N ARG A 114 -5.41 -1.55 22.34
CA ARG A 114 -5.01 -0.62 21.27
C ARG A 114 -3.48 -0.47 21.24
N LEU A 115 -2.93 -0.32 20.03
CA LEU A 115 -1.48 -0.24 19.80
C LEU A 115 -1.15 1.05 19.02
N PRO A 116 -1.38 2.25 19.61
CA PRO A 116 -1.38 3.51 18.88
C PRO A 116 -0.04 3.83 18.21
N ARG A 117 1.09 3.50 18.85
CA ARG A 117 2.42 3.71 18.26
C ARG A 117 2.68 2.79 17.07
N LEU A 118 2.15 1.57 17.12
CA LEU A 118 2.24 0.60 16.02
C LEU A 118 1.40 1.06 14.83
N GLU A 119 0.15 1.46 15.09
CA GLU A 119 -0.79 2.01 14.11
C GLU A 119 -0.19 3.24 13.41
N ALA A 120 0.31 4.22 14.17
CA ALA A 120 0.92 5.43 13.62
C ALA A 120 2.14 5.13 12.74
N THR A 121 2.94 4.12 13.09
CA THR A 121 4.10 3.72 12.27
C THR A 121 3.67 3.10 10.94
N LEU A 122 2.58 2.31 10.94
CA LEU A 122 2.00 1.75 9.71
C LEU A 122 1.41 2.86 8.82
N ASP A 123 0.69 3.82 9.40
CA ASP A 123 0.13 4.95 8.65
C ASP A 123 1.22 5.82 8.00
N GLN A 124 2.32 6.07 8.71
CA GLN A 124 3.47 6.78 8.16
C GLN A 124 4.13 6.01 7.01
N LEU A 125 4.29 4.69 7.14
CA LEU A 125 4.80 3.85 6.05
C LEU A 125 3.87 3.84 4.83
N LEU A 126 2.54 3.77 5.05
CA LEU A 126 1.54 3.87 3.98
C LEU A 126 1.63 5.20 3.22
N GLY A 127 1.90 6.30 3.91
CA GLY A 127 2.07 7.63 3.30
C GLY A 127 3.37 7.80 2.50
N LEU A 128 4.40 6.99 2.78
CA LEU A 128 5.72 7.12 2.15
C LEU A 128 5.96 6.17 0.97
N VAL A 129 5.33 4.99 1.00
CA VAL A 129 5.51 3.99 -0.06
C VAL A 129 4.67 4.37 -1.27
N GLN A 130 5.32 4.64 -2.39
CA GLN A 130 4.66 5.07 -3.62
C GLN A 130 4.83 4.02 -4.71
N VAL A 131 3.73 3.70 -5.38
CA VAL A 131 3.71 2.81 -6.53
C VAL A 131 3.05 3.55 -7.69
N ARG A 132 3.74 3.61 -8.83
CA ARG A 132 3.19 4.21 -10.05
C ARG A 132 1.89 3.49 -10.43
N GLY A 133 0.76 4.22 -10.42
CA GLY A 133 -0.58 3.67 -10.69
C GLY A 133 -1.40 3.27 -9.45
N TRP A 134 -0.84 3.39 -8.24
CA TRP A 134 -1.58 3.20 -6.99
C TRP A 134 -2.14 4.56 -6.53
N GLY A 135 -3.38 4.87 -6.91
CA GLY A 135 -4.08 6.07 -6.39
C GLY A 135 -4.65 7.07 -7.40
N ALA A 136 -4.90 6.71 -8.67
CA ALA A 136 -5.63 7.56 -9.61
C ALA A 136 -7.14 7.25 -9.64
N GLY A 137 -7.80 7.27 -8.47
CA GLY A 137 -9.22 6.92 -8.34
C GLY A 137 -10.04 7.92 -7.50
N GLY A 138 -9.66 9.20 -7.50
CA GLY A 138 -10.31 10.17 -6.60
C GLY A 138 -10.24 11.66 -6.99
N ALA A 139 -9.83 12.00 -8.21
CA ALA A 139 -9.84 13.41 -8.66
C ALA A 139 -10.05 13.52 -10.18
N ALA A 140 -11.26 13.22 -10.64
CA ALA A 140 -11.83 13.84 -11.83
C ALA A 140 -12.96 14.73 -11.29
N GLY A 141 -12.84 16.05 -11.30
CA GLY A 141 -12.87 16.80 -12.54
C GLY A 141 -14.28 16.71 -13.13
N GLN A 142 -15.28 17.25 -12.43
CA GLN A 142 -16.62 17.44 -12.98
C GLN A 142 -16.53 18.51 -14.06
N SER A 143 -16.61 18.10 -15.33
CA SER A 143 -17.13 18.92 -16.41
C SER A 143 -18.40 18.24 -16.94
N PRO A 144 -19.47 19.00 -17.23
CA PRO A 144 -20.76 18.47 -17.64
C PRO A 144 -20.85 18.22 -19.15
N ASP A 145 -21.83 17.40 -19.51
CA ASP A 145 -22.46 17.24 -20.83
C ASP A 145 -21.74 16.40 -21.91
N LEU A 146 -22.07 15.10 -21.98
CA LEU A 146 -22.86 14.49 -23.08
C LEU A 146 -23.13 12.99 -22.78
N PRO A 147 -24.32 12.42 -23.09
CA PRO A 147 -24.57 11.00 -22.90
C PRO A 147 -24.15 10.18 -24.14
N ASP A 148 -23.26 9.20 -23.94
CA ASP A 148 -22.93 8.14 -24.91
C ASP A 148 -23.23 6.74 -24.32
N PRO A 149 -23.44 5.71 -25.17
CA PRO A 149 -24.29 4.52 -24.94
C PRO A 149 -23.69 3.44 -24.03
N PRO A 150 -24.48 2.44 -23.59
CA PRO A 150 -24.03 1.45 -22.62
C PRO A 150 -23.02 0.47 -23.23
N ILE A 151 -21.77 0.54 -22.77
CA ILE A 151 -20.77 -0.53 -22.92
C ILE A 151 -20.79 -1.37 -21.62
N PRO A 152 -20.73 -2.72 -21.68
CA PRO A 152 -20.74 -3.55 -20.48
C PRO A 152 -19.55 -3.23 -19.59
N GLN A 153 -19.83 -2.77 -18.37
CA GLN A 153 -18.82 -2.44 -17.38
C GLN A 153 -18.16 -3.72 -16.89
N GLN A 154 -16.97 -4.01 -17.40
CA GLN A 154 -16.05 -4.93 -16.75
C GLN A 154 -15.45 -4.20 -15.55
N GLU A 155 -16.09 -4.41 -14.40
CA GLU A 155 -15.70 -4.04 -13.05
C GLU A 155 -14.19 -4.33 -12.80
N HIS A 156 -13.31 -3.38 -13.16
CA HIS A 156 -12.02 -3.26 -12.49
C HIS A 156 -12.24 -2.53 -11.17
N SER A 157 -12.99 -3.20 -10.31
CA SER A 157 -13.24 -2.77 -8.95
C SER A 157 -11.94 -2.77 -8.18
N ARG A 158 -11.67 -1.61 -7.55
CA ARG A 158 -11.00 -1.49 -6.26
C ARG A 158 -11.18 -2.79 -5.47
N PRO A 159 -10.11 -3.43 -4.95
CA PRO A 159 -10.32 -4.62 -4.14
C PRO A 159 -11.30 -4.23 -3.02
N PRO A 160 -12.40 -4.99 -2.82
CA PRO A 160 -13.35 -4.66 -1.79
C PRO A 160 -12.55 -4.50 -0.50
N GLN A 161 -12.77 -3.39 0.22
CA GLN A 161 -12.32 -3.29 1.60
C GLN A 161 -12.87 -4.53 2.28
N ARG A 162 -11.99 -5.50 2.53
CA ARG A 162 -12.37 -6.79 3.11
C ARG A 162 -12.73 -6.45 4.54
N SER A 163 -14.02 -6.21 4.76
CA SER A 163 -14.59 -6.19 6.08
C SER A 163 -14.16 -7.49 6.73
N LEU A 164 -13.25 -7.39 7.69
CA LEU A 164 -12.91 -8.51 8.54
C LEU A 164 -14.23 -8.91 9.19
N VAL A 165 -14.68 -10.13 8.91
CA VAL A 165 -15.89 -10.69 9.50
C VAL A 165 -15.76 -10.56 11.02
N PRO A 166 -16.80 -10.09 11.75
CA PRO A 166 -16.75 -9.98 13.20
C PRO A 166 -16.24 -11.29 13.80
N SER A 167 -15.24 -11.18 14.67
CA SER A 167 -14.59 -12.36 15.24
C SER A 167 -15.21 -12.69 16.59
N GLU A 168 -15.29 -13.98 16.90
CA GLU A 168 -15.73 -14.46 18.20
C GLU A 168 -14.80 -13.92 19.31
N THR A 169 -15.36 -13.32 20.35
CA THR A 169 -14.59 -12.62 21.39
C THR A 169 -13.64 -13.53 22.17
N TRP A 170 -13.99 -14.81 22.34
CA TRP A 170 -13.12 -15.80 22.98
C TRP A 170 -11.84 -16.07 22.16
N ALA A 171 -11.88 -15.89 20.83
CA ALA A 171 -10.76 -16.12 19.93
C ALA A 171 -9.79 -14.92 19.87
N HIS A 172 -10.20 -13.74 20.35
CA HIS A 172 -9.42 -12.51 20.25
C HIS A 172 -7.96 -12.66 20.74
N PRO A 173 -7.66 -13.25 21.91
CA PRO A 173 -6.28 -13.36 22.37
C PRO A 173 -5.39 -14.20 21.44
N LEU A 174 -5.94 -15.28 20.87
CA LEU A 174 -5.23 -16.15 19.93
C LEU A 174 -5.01 -15.42 18.59
N LEU A 175 -6.05 -14.76 18.07
CA LEU A 175 -5.99 -14.00 16.83
C LEU A 175 -4.99 -12.83 16.92
N GLN A 176 -4.99 -12.10 18.04
CA GLN A 176 -4.00 -11.04 18.32
C GLN A 176 -2.58 -11.59 18.26
N ARG A 177 -2.30 -12.72 18.94
CA ARG A 177 -0.97 -13.33 18.97
C ARG A 177 -0.51 -13.75 17.58
N LEU A 178 -1.36 -14.47 16.84
CA LEU A 178 -1.04 -14.92 15.48
C LEU A 178 -0.84 -13.73 14.53
N ALA A 179 -1.64 -12.66 14.68
CA ALA A 179 -1.54 -11.45 13.87
C ALA A 179 -0.19 -10.76 14.09
N LEU A 180 0.21 -10.58 15.35
CA LEU A 180 1.49 -9.97 15.72
C LEU A 180 2.67 -10.84 15.28
N GLN A 181 2.58 -12.17 15.39
CA GLN A 181 3.61 -13.09 14.90
C GLN A 181 3.78 -12.97 13.38
N ARG A 182 2.69 -12.94 12.61
CA ARG A 182 2.78 -12.75 11.16
C ARG A 182 3.28 -11.36 10.79
N LEU A 183 2.85 -10.32 11.51
CA LEU A 183 3.33 -8.95 11.31
C LEU A 183 4.84 -8.88 11.54
N GLN A 184 5.38 -9.63 12.50
CA GLN A 184 6.82 -9.71 12.74
C GLN A 184 7.56 -10.24 11.50
N SER A 185 7.10 -11.34 10.91
CA SER A 185 7.69 -11.91 9.70
C SER A 185 7.57 -10.95 8.51
N PHE A 186 6.41 -10.31 8.34
CA PHE A 186 6.18 -9.31 7.31
C PHE A 186 7.11 -8.11 7.44
N ALA A 187 7.21 -7.54 8.65
CA ALA A 187 8.06 -6.40 8.96
C ALA A 187 9.54 -6.71 8.72
N ALA A 188 9.99 -7.92 9.04
CA ALA A 188 11.36 -8.34 8.79
C ALA A 188 11.72 -8.34 7.29
N ILE A 189 10.84 -8.89 6.44
CA ILE A 189 11.06 -8.91 4.98
C ILE A 189 11.01 -7.47 4.44
N MET A 190 9.99 -6.70 4.80
CA MET A 190 9.85 -5.31 4.39
C MET A 190 11.06 -4.45 4.78
N SER A 191 11.58 -4.61 6.00
CA SER A 191 12.75 -3.87 6.46
C SER A 191 14.01 -4.20 5.65
N ARG A 192 14.17 -5.44 5.19
CA ARG A 192 15.25 -5.83 4.27
C ARG A 192 15.08 -5.17 2.90
N VAL A 193 13.87 -5.17 2.34
CA VAL A 193 13.57 -4.50 1.06
C VAL A 193 13.95 -3.02 1.13
N PHE A 194 13.48 -2.29 2.16
CA PHE A 194 13.81 -0.86 2.29
C PHE A 194 15.27 -0.61 2.64
N THR A 195 15.93 -1.52 3.35
CA THR A 195 17.37 -1.39 3.59
C THR A 195 18.16 -1.53 2.29
N HIS A 196 17.83 -2.53 1.46
CA HIS A 196 18.43 -2.75 0.14
C HIS A 196 18.22 -1.54 -0.76
N SER A 197 16.97 -1.07 -0.91
CA SER A 197 16.65 0.05 -1.80
C SER A 197 17.15 1.43 -1.33
N ALA A 198 17.60 1.55 -0.06
CA ALA A 198 18.16 2.77 0.51
C ALA A 198 19.70 2.73 0.62
N SER A 199 20.33 1.67 0.11
CA SER A 199 21.79 1.53 0.01
C SER A 199 22.25 2.02 -1.36
#